data_AF-A0A2T3XZI6-F1
#
_entry.id   AF-A0A2T3XZI6-F1
#
_cell.length_a   1.000
_cell.length_b   1.000
_cell.length_c   1.000
_cell.angle_alpha   90.00
_cell.angle_beta   90.00
_cell.angle_gamma   90.00
#
_symmetry.space_group_name_H-M   'P 1'
#
loop_
_entity.id
_entity.type
_entity.pdbx_description
1 polymer ?
#
loop_
_entity_poly.entity_id
_entity_poly.type
_entity_poly.pdbx_seq_one_letter_code
_entity_poly.pdbx_strand_id
1 'polypeptide(L)'
;MPLQIGFLVFPRVQQLDLTGPHEVFASLPDATVHLIWKTLEPVVSSNGLVLTPNMTYGDCPPLDVICIPGGSGVTPLLEDGETIEFVRKQAESARYVTSVCTGSLLLGVAGLLHGRRATTHWVSHDFLEPLGAIPVHGRVVQDGNLITGGGVTAGIDFALSVAAELAGQQEAQAIQLELEYAPAPPFDAGSPQTAPRSVVDLVKEQSAQEFAKRERIVSRIAATRAGQ
;
A
#
# COMPACT_ATOMS: atom_id res chain seq x y z
N MET A 1 4.14 23.73 10.07
CA MET A 1 3.01 22.89 10.52
C MET A 1 3.48 21.45 10.42
N PRO A 2 3.09 20.56 11.35
CA PRO A 2 3.55 19.18 11.34
C PRO A 2 3.08 18.45 10.09
N LEU A 3 3.94 17.58 9.53
CA LEU A 3 3.61 16.71 8.39
C LEU A 3 2.44 15.79 8.77
N GLN A 4 1.42 15.72 7.92
CA GLN A 4 0.25 14.85 8.12
C GLN A 4 0.41 13.59 7.28
N ILE A 5 0.60 12.44 7.93
CA ILE A 5 0.84 11.15 7.26
C ILE A 5 -0.31 10.22 7.62
N GLY A 6 -1.03 9.70 6.64
CA GLY A 6 -2.20 8.85 6.86
C GLY A 6 -2.03 7.45 6.29
N PHE A 7 -2.34 6.46 7.12
CA PHE A 7 -2.47 5.07 6.71
C PHE A 7 -3.93 4.65 6.76
N LEU A 8 -4.40 4.00 5.69
CA LEU A 8 -5.68 3.32 5.76
C LEU A 8 -5.54 2.05 6.62
N VAL A 9 -6.36 1.87 7.65
CA VAL A 9 -6.39 0.65 8.47
C VAL A 9 -7.77 -0.01 8.37
N PHE A 10 -7.84 -1.25 7.88
CA PHE A 10 -9.10 -1.89 7.53
C PHE A 10 -9.16 -3.38 7.92
N PRO A 11 -10.37 -3.97 8.09
CA PRO A 11 -10.50 -5.38 8.45
C PRO A 11 -9.74 -6.28 7.48
N ARG A 12 -8.95 -7.21 8.02
CA ARG A 12 -8.08 -8.12 7.27
C ARG A 12 -6.97 -7.43 6.45
N VAL A 13 -6.52 -6.24 6.88
CA VAL A 13 -5.28 -5.62 6.40
C VAL A 13 -4.07 -6.54 6.64
N GLN A 14 -3.08 -6.51 5.75
CA GLN A 14 -1.78 -7.11 6.02
C GLN A 14 -1.01 -6.13 6.91
N GLN A 15 -0.99 -6.35 8.23
CA GLN A 15 -0.53 -5.33 9.18
C GLN A 15 0.89 -4.82 8.89
N LEU A 16 1.79 -5.67 8.39
CA LEU A 16 3.18 -5.28 8.13
C LEU A 16 3.33 -4.31 6.94
N ASP A 17 2.37 -4.31 6.02
CA ASP A 17 2.28 -3.32 4.94
C ASP A 17 2.05 -1.90 5.48
N LEU A 18 1.50 -1.80 6.70
CA LEU A 18 1.23 -0.56 7.42
C LEU A 18 2.30 -0.29 8.48
N THR A 19 2.55 -1.25 9.37
CA THR A 19 3.42 -1.03 10.54
C THR A 19 4.88 -0.80 10.18
N GLY A 20 5.36 -1.41 9.08
CA GLY A 20 6.70 -1.17 8.56
C GLY A 20 6.95 0.31 8.17
N PRO A 21 6.25 0.85 7.16
CA PRO A 21 6.35 2.25 6.81
C PRO A 21 5.88 3.21 7.92
N HIS A 22 4.93 2.80 8.78
CA HIS A 22 4.50 3.59 9.93
C HIS A 22 5.66 3.90 10.86
N GLU A 23 6.50 2.90 11.19
CA GLU A 23 7.66 3.09 12.06
C GLU A 23 8.59 4.16 11.50
N VAL A 24 8.94 4.06 10.21
CA VAL A 24 9.81 5.05 9.54
C VAL A 24 9.20 6.45 9.54
N PHE A 25 7.91 6.58 9.24
CA PHE A 25 7.26 7.89 9.21
C PHE A 25 7.00 8.48 10.60
N ALA A 26 6.79 7.66 11.62
CA ALA A 26 6.64 8.10 12.99
C ALA A 26 7.96 8.64 13.58
N SER A 27 9.11 8.19 13.05
CA SER A 27 10.44 8.71 13.39
C SER A 27 10.78 10.05 12.72
N LEU A 28 9.96 10.56 11.79
CA LEU A 28 10.23 11.85 11.16
C LEU A 28 10.03 13.02 12.15
N PRO A 29 10.90 14.04 12.12
CA PRO A 29 10.72 15.23 12.94
C PRO A 29 9.45 15.98 12.53
N ASP A 30 8.70 16.45 13.54
CA ASP A 30 7.45 17.18 13.37
C ASP A 30 6.40 16.45 12.48
N ALA A 31 6.34 15.12 12.50
CA ALA A 31 5.30 14.34 11.81
C ALA A 31 4.17 13.90 12.75
N THR A 32 2.95 13.86 12.23
CA THR A 32 1.78 13.24 12.88
C THR A 32 1.28 12.11 11.98
N VAL A 33 1.27 10.88 12.51
CA VAL A 33 0.84 9.68 11.80
C VAL A 33 -0.57 9.27 12.24
N HIS A 34 -1.46 9.08 11.27
CA HIS A 34 -2.85 8.74 11.47
C HIS A 34 -3.14 7.32 10.98
N LEU A 35 -3.83 6.54 11.81
CA LEU A 35 -4.47 5.28 11.43
C LEU A 35 -5.93 5.58 11.14
N ILE A 36 -6.28 5.61 9.86
CA ILE A 36 -7.54 6.16 9.37
C ILE A 36 -8.50 5.03 8.98
N TRP A 37 -9.71 5.07 9.52
CA TRP A 37 -10.78 4.17 9.13
C TRP A 37 -12.17 4.83 9.17
N LYS A 38 -13.22 4.05 8.95
CA LYS A 38 -14.62 4.50 9.02
C LYS A 38 -15.04 4.86 10.44
N THR A 39 -14.53 4.12 11.42
CA THR A 39 -14.83 4.28 12.85
C THR A 39 -13.54 4.16 13.66
N LEU A 40 -13.60 4.52 14.94
CA LEU A 40 -12.48 4.34 15.89
C LEU A 40 -12.50 2.96 16.58
N GLU A 41 -13.40 2.06 16.15
CA GLU A 41 -13.46 0.71 16.70
C GLU A 41 -12.22 -0.11 16.28
N PRO A 42 -11.72 -1.01 17.14
CA PRO A 42 -10.58 -1.84 16.82
C PRO A 42 -10.78 -2.67 15.54
N VAL A 43 -9.74 -2.69 14.71
CA VAL A 43 -9.68 -3.40 13.44
C VAL A 43 -8.78 -4.63 13.59
N VAL A 44 -9.30 -5.79 13.21
CA VAL A 44 -8.52 -7.04 13.21
C VAL A 44 -7.85 -7.23 11.85
N SER A 45 -6.52 -7.32 11.86
CA SER A 45 -5.72 -7.62 10.67
C SER A 45 -5.87 -9.08 10.21
N SER A 46 -5.33 -9.39 9.04
CA SER A 46 -5.45 -10.73 8.42
C SER A 46 -4.85 -11.87 9.25
N ASN A 47 -3.91 -11.57 10.15
CA ASN A 47 -3.27 -12.53 11.03
C ASN A 47 -3.69 -12.38 12.52
N GLY A 48 -4.75 -11.63 12.80
CA GLY A 48 -5.32 -11.51 14.15
C GLY A 48 -4.74 -10.39 15.03
N LEU A 49 -3.70 -9.68 14.60
CA LEU A 49 -3.25 -8.47 15.30
C LEU A 49 -4.35 -7.42 15.27
N VAL A 50 -4.65 -6.81 16.42
CA VAL A 50 -5.67 -5.78 16.56
C VAL A 50 -5.00 -4.40 16.51
N LEU A 51 -5.48 -3.54 15.63
CA LEU A 51 -5.04 -2.16 15.45
C LEU A 51 -6.21 -1.22 15.76
N THR A 52 -5.95 -0.11 16.44
CA THR A 52 -7.01 0.87 16.76
C THR A 52 -6.84 2.10 15.88
N PRO A 53 -7.82 2.40 15.00
CA PRO A 53 -7.83 3.66 14.26
C PRO A 53 -7.87 4.85 15.23
N ASN A 54 -7.13 5.91 14.93
CA ASN A 54 -7.14 7.16 15.70
C ASN A 54 -7.80 8.31 14.93
N MET A 55 -8.26 8.06 13.71
CA MET A 55 -8.83 9.07 12.83
C MET A 55 -9.97 8.48 11.99
N THR A 56 -11.07 9.22 11.85
CA THR A 56 -12.16 8.85 10.93
C THR A 56 -11.97 9.53 9.57
N TYR A 57 -12.66 9.05 8.53
CA TYR A 57 -12.67 9.75 7.23
C TYR A 57 -13.18 11.19 7.31
N GLY A 58 -14.19 11.43 8.16
CA GLY A 58 -14.82 12.75 8.30
C GLY A 58 -13.94 13.76 9.02
N ASP A 59 -13.11 13.29 9.95
CA ASP A 59 -12.25 14.13 10.79
C ASP A 59 -10.82 14.25 10.23
N CYS A 60 -10.46 13.43 9.25
CA CYS A 60 -9.12 13.39 8.69
C CYS A 60 -8.74 14.73 8.03
N PRO A 61 -7.63 15.38 8.44
CA PRO A 61 -7.14 16.58 7.77
C PRO A 61 -6.61 16.24 6.37
N PRO A 62 -6.31 17.25 5.54
CA PRO A 62 -5.50 17.06 4.34
C PRO A 62 -4.16 16.40 4.71
N LEU A 63 -3.79 15.36 3.97
CA LEU A 63 -2.56 14.61 4.22
C LEU A 63 -1.43 15.09 3.31
N ASP A 64 -0.21 15.17 3.84
CA ASP A 64 1.01 15.29 3.05
C ASP A 64 1.37 13.96 2.38
N VAL A 65 1.16 12.85 3.10
CA VAL A 65 1.40 11.49 2.60
C VAL A 65 0.18 10.62 2.91
N ILE A 66 -0.36 9.95 1.90
CA ILE A 66 -1.34 8.87 2.09
C ILE A 66 -0.71 7.54 1.69
N CYS A 67 -0.83 6.52 2.56
CA CYS A 67 -0.35 5.18 2.31
C CYS A 67 -1.48 4.15 2.42
N ILE A 68 -1.69 3.40 1.33
CA ILE A 68 -2.68 2.34 1.26
C ILE A 68 -1.99 0.97 1.40
N PRO A 69 -2.15 0.27 2.54
CA PRO A 69 -1.60 -1.08 2.71
C PRO A 69 -2.42 -2.11 1.92
N GLY A 70 -1.87 -3.31 1.78
CA GLY A 70 -2.52 -4.44 1.14
C GLY A 70 -3.21 -5.39 2.11
N GLY A 71 -3.31 -6.64 1.66
CA GLY A 71 -3.95 -7.74 2.38
C GLY A 71 -5.30 -8.13 1.79
N SER A 72 -5.85 -9.23 2.32
CA SER A 72 -7.14 -9.78 1.87
C SER A 72 -8.33 -8.85 2.09
N GLY A 73 -8.19 -7.87 2.99
CA GLY A 73 -9.18 -6.81 3.19
C GLY A 73 -9.33 -5.86 2.00
N VAL A 74 -8.36 -5.78 1.09
CA VAL A 74 -8.47 -4.91 -0.11
C VAL A 74 -9.60 -5.35 -1.03
N THR A 75 -9.83 -6.67 -1.17
CA THR A 75 -10.78 -7.22 -2.13
C THR A 75 -12.19 -6.64 -2.00
N PRO A 76 -12.83 -6.59 -0.80
CA PRO A 76 -14.10 -5.89 -0.65
C PRO A 76 -14.00 -4.36 -0.81
N LEU A 77 -12.85 -3.74 -0.53
CA LEU A 77 -12.67 -2.28 -0.69
C LEU A 77 -12.65 -1.82 -2.15
N LEU A 78 -12.39 -2.73 -3.10
CA LEU A 78 -12.47 -2.42 -4.53
C LEU A 78 -13.91 -2.06 -4.98
N GLU A 79 -14.93 -2.35 -4.18
CA GLU A 79 -16.32 -1.98 -4.43
C GLU A 79 -16.87 -1.02 -3.34
N ASP A 80 -16.03 -0.56 -2.40
CA ASP A 80 -16.43 0.32 -1.29
C ASP A 80 -16.36 1.79 -1.72
N GLY A 81 -17.48 2.33 -2.19
CA GLY A 81 -17.55 3.70 -2.72
C GLY A 81 -17.10 4.78 -1.73
N GLU A 82 -17.37 4.59 -0.43
CA GLU A 82 -16.96 5.53 0.63
C GLU A 82 -15.44 5.57 0.76
N THR A 83 -14.80 4.40 0.87
CA THR A 83 -13.34 4.30 0.96
C THR A 83 -12.66 4.77 -0.33
N ILE A 84 -13.20 4.41 -1.49
CA ILE A 84 -12.67 4.84 -2.79
C ILE A 84 -12.68 6.37 -2.91
N GLU A 85 -13.79 7.01 -2.50
CA GLU A 85 -13.91 8.47 -2.53
C GLU A 85 -12.98 9.15 -1.53
N PHE A 86 -12.85 8.62 -0.31
CA PHE A 86 -11.90 9.13 0.67
C PHE A 86 -10.46 9.12 0.13
N VAL A 87 -10.03 8.00 -0.46
CA VAL A 87 -8.68 7.86 -1.03
C VAL A 87 -8.48 8.84 -2.19
N ARG A 88 -9.46 8.98 -3.09
CA ARG A 88 -9.41 9.94 -4.20
C ARG A 88 -9.24 11.37 -3.69
N LYS A 89 -10.08 11.79 -2.75
CA LYS A 89 -10.08 13.14 -2.19
C LYS A 89 -8.76 13.47 -1.50
N GLN A 90 -8.21 12.57 -0.70
CA GLN A 90 -6.91 12.80 -0.05
C GLN A 90 -5.77 12.89 -1.07
N ALA A 91 -5.81 12.07 -2.11
CA ALA A 91 -4.80 12.07 -3.16
C ALA A 91 -4.73 13.37 -3.98
N GLU A 92 -5.78 14.18 -4.02
CA GLU A 92 -5.80 15.46 -4.76
C GLU A 92 -4.80 16.50 -4.22
N SER A 93 -4.53 16.46 -2.92
CA SER A 93 -3.65 17.43 -2.25
C SER A 93 -2.39 16.81 -1.64
N ALA A 94 -2.29 15.48 -1.61
CA ALA A 94 -1.14 14.78 -1.05
C ALA A 94 0.13 15.04 -1.86
N ARG A 95 1.22 15.37 -1.13
CA ARG A 95 2.57 15.48 -1.71
C ARG A 95 3.07 14.13 -2.19
N TYR A 96 2.69 13.04 -1.52
CA TYR A 96 2.95 11.67 -1.96
C TYR A 96 1.71 10.78 -1.80
N VAL A 97 1.38 10.05 -2.85
CA VAL A 97 0.36 9.00 -2.86
C VAL A 97 1.08 7.66 -2.91
N THR A 98 0.95 6.85 -1.87
CA THR A 98 1.71 5.62 -1.74
C THR A 98 0.85 4.40 -1.47
N SER A 99 1.37 3.23 -1.80
CA SER A 99 0.74 1.97 -1.43
C SER A 99 1.75 0.84 -1.31
N VAL A 100 1.39 -0.18 -0.56
CA VAL A 100 2.16 -1.42 -0.41
C VAL A 100 1.29 -2.59 -0.88
N CYS A 101 1.91 -3.58 -1.53
CA CYS A 101 1.23 -4.84 -1.86
C CYS A 101 -0.01 -4.59 -2.71
N THR A 102 -1.13 -5.21 -2.35
CA THR A 102 -2.39 -5.07 -3.08
C THR A 102 -3.07 -3.72 -2.88
N GLY A 103 -2.53 -2.83 -2.03
CA GLY A 103 -3.07 -1.48 -1.83
C GLY A 103 -3.10 -0.64 -3.11
N SER A 104 -2.17 -0.88 -4.04
CA SER A 104 -2.17 -0.21 -5.34
C SER A 104 -3.42 -0.53 -6.18
N LEU A 105 -4.06 -1.68 -5.97
CA LEU A 105 -5.31 -2.00 -6.66
C LEU A 105 -6.45 -1.07 -6.24
N LEU A 106 -6.49 -0.67 -4.97
CA LEU A 106 -7.46 0.34 -4.50
C LEU A 106 -7.15 1.72 -5.09
N LEU A 107 -5.87 2.08 -5.24
CA LEU A 107 -5.48 3.29 -5.99
C LEU A 107 -5.95 3.22 -7.45
N GLY A 108 -5.84 2.04 -8.09
CA GLY A 108 -6.31 1.79 -9.45
C GLY A 108 -7.83 1.97 -9.59
N VAL A 109 -8.60 1.43 -8.64
CA VAL A 109 -10.06 1.62 -8.59
C VAL A 109 -10.44 3.08 -8.29
N ALA A 110 -9.67 3.78 -7.46
CA ALA A 110 -9.84 5.22 -7.23
C ALA A 110 -9.55 6.08 -8.48
N GLY A 111 -8.92 5.49 -9.49
CA GLY A 111 -8.59 6.12 -10.76
C GLY A 111 -7.22 6.80 -10.78
N LEU A 112 -6.41 6.58 -9.74
CA LEU A 112 -5.14 7.25 -9.52
C LEU A 112 -3.97 6.63 -10.31
N LEU A 113 -4.19 5.47 -10.93
CA LEU A 113 -3.17 4.75 -11.70
C LEU A 113 -3.29 4.89 -13.22
N HIS A 114 -4.32 5.56 -13.75
CA HIS A 114 -4.51 5.66 -15.19
C HIS A 114 -3.31 6.28 -15.92
N GLY A 115 -2.67 5.50 -16.80
CA GLY A 115 -1.47 5.91 -17.54
C GLY A 115 -0.20 6.02 -16.69
N ARG A 116 -0.22 5.57 -15.43
CA ARG A 116 0.89 5.69 -14.48
C ARG A 116 1.62 4.38 -14.32
N ARG A 117 2.94 4.43 -14.15
CA ARG A 117 3.76 3.26 -13.82
C ARG A 117 3.48 2.84 -12.37
N ALA A 118 3.15 1.57 -12.16
CA ALA A 118 2.85 1.05 -10.83
C ALA A 118 3.27 -0.40 -10.68
N THR A 119 3.44 -0.83 -9.42
CA THR A 119 3.63 -2.22 -9.03
C THR A 119 2.64 -2.62 -7.94
N THR A 120 2.60 -3.91 -7.62
CA THR A 120 1.75 -4.50 -6.60
C THR A 120 2.36 -5.83 -6.13
N HIS A 121 1.66 -6.57 -5.28
CA HIS A 121 2.06 -7.92 -4.93
C HIS A 121 2.14 -8.82 -6.17
N TRP A 122 3.19 -9.64 -6.29
CA TRP A 122 3.46 -10.41 -7.51
C TRP A 122 2.32 -11.34 -7.94
N VAL A 123 1.58 -11.93 -6.99
CA VAL A 123 0.39 -12.76 -7.29
C VAL A 123 -0.74 -11.95 -7.94
N SER A 124 -0.79 -10.64 -7.74
CA SER A 124 -1.87 -9.75 -8.19
C SER A 124 -1.43 -8.78 -9.28
N HIS A 125 -0.27 -9.01 -9.89
CA HIS A 125 0.34 -8.08 -10.84
C HIS A 125 -0.51 -7.87 -12.09
N ASP A 126 -1.13 -8.94 -12.60
CA ASP A 126 -2.00 -8.91 -13.79
C ASP A 126 -3.26 -8.05 -13.62
N PHE A 127 -3.59 -7.62 -12.40
CA PHE A 127 -4.73 -6.73 -12.15
C PHE A 127 -4.42 -5.24 -12.33
N LEU A 128 -3.15 -4.86 -12.53
CA LEU A 128 -2.74 -3.47 -12.71
C LEU A 128 -3.21 -2.89 -14.05
N GLU A 129 -2.98 -3.62 -15.15
CA GLU A 129 -3.34 -3.16 -16.50
C GLU A 129 -4.85 -2.96 -16.67
N PRO A 130 -5.74 -3.89 -16.23
CA PRO A 130 -7.19 -3.68 -16.26
C PRO A 130 -7.67 -2.45 -15.46
N LEU A 131 -6.88 -1.99 -14.47
CA LEU A 131 -7.15 -0.81 -13.68
C LEU A 131 -6.52 0.47 -14.25
N GLY A 132 -5.93 0.39 -15.44
CA GLY A 132 -5.38 1.50 -16.20
C GLY A 132 -3.92 1.82 -15.92
N ALA A 133 -3.24 1.05 -15.07
CA ALA A 133 -1.81 1.24 -14.80
C ALA A 133 -0.94 0.71 -15.93
N ILE A 134 0.29 1.21 -16.02
CA ILE A 134 1.39 0.61 -16.77
C ILE A 134 2.13 -0.32 -15.79
N PRO A 135 1.95 -1.66 -15.86
CA PRO A 135 2.51 -2.56 -14.87
C PRO A 135 4.03 -2.61 -14.96
N VAL A 136 4.71 -2.48 -13.82
CA VAL A 136 6.17 -2.59 -13.71
C VAL A 136 6.51 -3.62 -12.63
N HIS A 137 7.37 -4.58 -12.97
CA HIS A 137 7.96 -5.47 -11.97
C HIS A 137 9.09 -4.75 -11.26
N GLY A 138 8.92 -4.46 -9.97
CA GLY A 138 9.92 -3.77 -9.17
C GLY A 138 9.56 -3.83 -7.69
N ARG A 139 10.57 -3.71 -6.83
CA ARG A 139 10.35 -3.66 -5.37
C ARG A 139 9.62 -2.37 -4.97
N VAL A 140 10.06 -1.25 -5.52
CA VAL A 140 9.45 0.08 -5.42
C VAL A 140 9.40 0.68 -6.82
N VAL A 141 8.26 1.23 -7.21
CA VAL A 141 8.06 1.93 -8.48
C VAL A 141 7.54 3.33 -8.18
N GLN A 142 8.32 4.33 -8.61
CA GLN A 142 7.97 5.73 -8.49
C GLN A 142 7.64 6.31 -9.88
N ASP A 143 6.55 7.07 -9.92
CA ASP A 143 6.07 7.85 -11.06
C ASP A 143 5.62 9.21 -10.53
N GLY A 144 6.47 10.23 -10.60
CA GLY A 144 6.20 11.53 -9.97
C GLY A 144 5.98 11.41 -8.45
N ASN A 145 4.82 11.85 -7.98
CA ASN A 145 4.39 11.76 -6.58
C ASN A 145 3.74 10.42 -6.18
N LEU A 146 3.52 9.52 -7.13
CA LEU A 146 2.97 8.19 -6.89
C LEU A 146 4.10 7.20 -6.62
N ILE A 147 4.06 6.51 -5.49
CA ILE A 147 5.03 5.47 -5.14
C ILE A 147 4.32 4.19 -4.74
N THR A 148 4.56 3.11 -5.49
CA THR A 148 3.95 1.80 -5.21
C THR A 148 5.04 0.79 -4.84
N GLY A 149 4.84 0.11 -3.72
CA GLY A 149 5.70 -0.97 -3.24
C GLY A 149 5.10 -2.33 -3.58
N GLY A 150 5.96 -3.26 -4.02
CA GLY A 150 5.60 -4.63 -4.38
C GLY A 150 5.17 -5.45 -3.16
N GLY A 151 6.06 -6.29 -2.61
CA GLY A 151 5.72 -7.15 -1.47
C GLY A 151 5.94 -6.48 -0.13
N VAL A 152 4.94 -6.53 0.76
CA VAL A 152 4.96 -6.35 2.23
C VAL A 152 6.00 -5.37 2.79
N THR A 153 7.28 -5.77 2.87
CA THR A 153 8.34 -4.94 3.45
C THR A 153 8.82 -3.80 2.55
N ALA A 154 8.39 -3.74 1.29
CA ALA A 154 8.70 -2.65 0.37
C ALA A 154 8.26 -1.28 0.89
N GLY A 155 7.29 -1.25 1.82
CA GLY A 155 6.88 -0.02 2.51
C GLY A 155 8.01 0.66 3.29
N ILE A 156 8.87 -0.13 3.93
CA ILE A 156 10.00 0.41 4.71
C ILE A 156 10.97 1.16 3.77
N ASP A 157 11.30 0.55 2.63
CA ASP A 157 12.25 1.13 1.67
C ASP A 157 11.76 2.44 1.06
N PHE A 158 10.51 2.47 0.60
CA PHE A 158 9.99 3.72 0.05
C PHE A 158 9.76 4.76 1.14
N ALA A 159 9.44 4.37 2.37
CA ALA A 159 9.25 5.31 3.47
C ALA A 159 10.56 6.04 3.78
N LEU A 160 11.70 5.34 3.74
CA LEU A 160 13.03 5.98 3.85
C LEU A 160 13.32 6.91 2.67
N SER A 161 12.90 6.54 1.45
CA SER A 161 13.03 7.40 0.27
C SER A 161 12.18 8.67 0.40
N VAL A 162 10.94 8.54 0.86
CA VAL A 162 10.04 9.68 1.13
C VAL A 162 10.56 10.53 2.29
N ALA A 163 11.09 9.91 3.35
CA ALA A 163 11.72 10.62 4.46
C ALA A 163 12.88 11.51 3.98
N ALA A 164 13.69 11.02 3.04
CA ALA A 164 14.79 11.79 2.47
C ALA A 164 14.29 13.02 1.69
N GLU A 165 13.17 12.92 0.99
CA GLU A 165 12.54 14.04 0.28
C GLU A 165 11.85 15.05 1.23
N LEU A 166 11.30 14.57 2.35
CA LEU A 166 10.55 15.40 3.28
C LEU A 166 11.44 16.11 4.31
N ALA A 167 12.48 15.44 4.82
CA ALA A 167 13.32 15.92 5.91
C ALA A 167 14.83 15.93 5.59
N GLY A 168 15.22 15.48 4.39
CA GLY A 168 16.61 15.46 3.93
C GLY A 168 17.30 14.11 4.12
N GLN A 169 18.35 13.88 3.33
CA GLN A 169 19.08 12.60 3.31
C GLN A 169 19.68 12.21 4.66
N GLN A 170 20.21 13.18 5.40
CA GLN A 170 20.83 12.92 6.70
C GLN A 170 19.81 12.37 7.71
N GLU A 171 18.59 12.92 7.71
CA GLU A 171 17.53 12.46 8.61
C GLU A 171 17.09 11.03 8.26
N ALA A 172 16.88 10.75 6.97
CA ALA A 172 16.52 9.40 6.52
C ALA A 172 17.61 8.36 6.87
N GLN A 173 18.89 8.72 6.76
CA GLN A 173 20.00 7.87 7.17
C GLN A 173 20.05 7.67 8.70
N ALA A 174 19.74 8.71 9.47
CA ALA A 174 19.64 8.62 10.93
C ALA A 174 18.52 7.66 11.34
N ILE A 175 17.32 7.80 10.76
CA ILE A 175 16.20 6.88 10.98
C ILE A 175 16.58 5.45 10.59
N GLN A 176 17.20 5.25 9.43
CA GLN A 176 17.67 3.93 9.00
C GLN A 176 18.63 3.30 10.03
N LEU A 177 19.57 4.09 10.55
CA LEU A 177 20.55 3.63 11.54
C LEU A 177 19.92 3.36 12.90
N GLU A 178 19.02 4.23 13.37
CA GLU A 178 18.30 4.07 14.64
C GLU A 178 17.47 2.79 14.66
N LEU A 179 16.80 2.47 13.55
CA LEU A 179 16.04 1.23 13.39
C LEU A 179 16.94 0.00 13.12
N GLU A 180 18.25 0.21 12.97
CA GLU A 180 19.22 -0.80 12.53
C GLU A 180 18.73 -1.55 11.27
N TYR A 181 18.15 -0.82 10.31
CA TYR A 181 17.56 -1.41 9.11
C TYR A 181 18.64 -1.85 8.11
N ALA A 182 19.23 -3.02 8.40
CA ALA A 182 20.25 -3.71 7.63
C ALA A 182 19.79 -5.16 7.33
N PRO A 183 18.79 -5.35 6.45
CA PRO A 183 18.17 -6.65 6.24
C PRO A 183 19.16 -7.67 5.65
N ALA A 184 19.22 -8.87 6.26
CA ALA A 184 20.00 -10.01 5.80
C ALA A 184 19.12 -11.27 5.73
N PRO A 185 18.27 -11.43 4.69
CA PRO A 185 17.36 -12.56 4.59
C PRO A 185 18.12 -13.90 4.53
N PRO A 186 17.70 -14.94 5.29
CA PRO A 186 18.38 -16.24 5.29
C PRO A 186 18.09 -17.11 4.05
N PHE A 187 17.17 -16.67 3.18
CA PHE A 187 16.78 -17.36 1.95
C PHE A 187 16.63 -16.35 0.79
N ASP A 188 16.96 -16.77 -0.42
CA ASP A 188 16.68 -16.01 -1.65
C ASP A 188 15.36 -16.47 -2.29
N ALA A 189 14.26 -16.27 -1.58
CA ALA A 189 12.91 -16.67 -2.01
C ALA A 189 11.88 -15.53 -1.92
N GLY A 190 12.34 -14.28 -1.83
CA GLY A 190 11.48 -13.10 -1.74
C GLY A 190 10.86 -12.67 -3.08
N SER A 191 11.25 -13.31 -4.18
CA SER A 191 10.80 -13.02 -5.53
C SER A 191 10.46 -14.31 -6.30
N PRO A 192 9.41 -14.33 -7.15
CA PRO A 192 9.14 -15.48 -8.01
C PRO A 192 10.23 -15.74 -9.05
N GLN A 193 11.17 -14.80 -9.27
CA GLN A 193 12.33 -14.99 -10.14
C GLN A 193 13.48 -15.75 -9.46
N THR A 194 13.59 -15.69 -8.13
CA THR A 194 14.69 -16.34 -7.39
C THR A 194 14.25 -17.55 -6.57
N ALA A 195 12.98 -17.58 -6.14
CA ALA A 195 12.43 -18.69 -5.38
C ALA A 195 12.39 -20.01 -6.18
N PRO A 196 12.56 -21.17 -5.52
CA PRO A 196 12.32 -22.47 -6.15
C PRO A 196 10.91 -22.56 -6.72
N ARG A 197 10.76 -23.15 -7.92
CA ARG A 197 9.47 -23.26 -8.60
C ARG A 197 8.38 -23.91 -7.74
N SER A 198 8.71 -24.95 -6.98
CA SER A 198 7.77 -25.60 -6.07
C SER A 198 7.24 -24.67 -4.98
N VAL A 199 8.05 -23.71 -4.51
CA VAL A 199 7.64 -22.70 -3.53
C VAL A 199 6.73 -21.67 -4.19
N VAL A 200 7.04 -21.25 -5.42
CA VAL A 200 6.17 -20.34 -6.20
C VAL A 200 4.79 -20.98 -6.42
N ASP A 201 4.75 -22.25 -6.83
CA ASP A 201 3.52 -22.99 -7.08
C ASP A 201 2.70 -23.15 -5.78
N LEU A 202 3.36 -23.44 -4.66
CA LEU A 202 2.72 -23.50 -3.33
C LEU A 202 2.03 -22.18 -2.96
N VAL A 203 2.71 -21.04 -3.13
CA VAL A 203 2.11 -19.73 -2.79
C VAL A 203 0.95 -19.39 -3.73
N LYS A 204 1.04 -19.74 -5.02
CA LYS A 204 -0.07 -19.59 -5.98
C LYS A 204 -1.29 -20.41 -5.55
N GLU A 205 -1.08 -21.67 -5.18
CA GLU A 205 -2.15 -22.56 -4.71
C GLU A 205 -2.83 -21.99 -3.46
N GLN A 206 -2.04 -21.57 -2.46
CA GLN A 206 -2.54 -20.96 -1.23
C GLN A 206 -3.32 -19.66 -1.47
N SER A 207 -2.96 -18.91 -2.51
CA SER A 207 -3.58 -17.62 -2.85
C SER A 207 -4.73 -17.73 -3.84
N ALA A 208 -4.99 -18.92 -4.40
CA ALA A 208 -5.88 -19.11 -5.55
C ALA A 208 -7.32 -18.63 -5.29
N GLN A 209 -7.87 -18.90 -4.10
CA GLN A 209 -9.23 -18.49 -3.75
C GLN A 209 -9.36 -16.96 -3.72
N GLU A 210 -8.38 -16.27 -3.14
CA GLU A 210 -8.39 -14.81 -3.02
C GLU A 210 -8.15 -14.16 -4.38
N PHE A 211 -7.24 -14.73 -5.19
CA PHE A 211 -7.01 -14.33 -6.57
C PHE A 211 -8.31 -14.40 -7.39
N ALA A 212 -9.02 -15.53 -7.36
CA ALA A 212 -10.25 -15.72 -8.13
C ALA A 212 -11.40 -14.81 -7.67
N LYS A 213 -11.46 -14.41 -6.39
CA LYS A 213 -12.41 -13.38 -5.92
C LYS A 213 -12.06 -12.02 -6.53
N ARG A 214 -10.79 -11.64 -6.49
CA ARG A 214 -10.30 -10.37 -6.98
C ARG A 214 -10.43 -10.23 -8.49
N GLU A 215 -10.09 -11.28 -9.23
CA GLU A 215 -10.23 -11.34 -10.70
C GLU A 215 -11.67 -11.02 -11.13
N ARG A 216 -12.67 -11.64 -10.48
CA ARG A 216 -14.10 -11.39 -10.76
C ARG A 216 -14.51 -9.93 -10.54
N ILE A 217 -13.96 -9.28 -9.50
CA ILE A 217 -14.27 -7.88 -9.18
C ILE A 217 -13.59 -6.96 -10.19
N VAL A 218 -12.27 -7.11 -10.37
CA VAL A 218 -11.46 -6.28 -11.28
C VAL A 218 -11.99 -6.37 -12.71
N SER A 219 -12.35 -7.56 -13.18
CA SER A 219 -12.92 -7.75 -14.52
C SER A 219 -14.23 -6.98 -14.72
N ARG A 220 -15.09 -6.93 -13.70
CA ARG A 220 -16.35 -6.19 -13.73
C ARG A 220 -16.12 -4.68 -13.73
N ILE A 221 -15.16 -4.21 -12.93
CA ILE A 221 -14.77 -2.79 -12.88
C ILE A 221 -14.20 -2.35 -14.23
N ALA A 222 -13.28 -3.13 -14.80
CA ALA A 222 -12.68 -2.84 -16.10
C ALA A 222 -13.73 -2.79 -17.23
N ALA A 223 -14.68 -3.73 -17.25
CA ALA A 223 -15.77 -3.73 -18.22
C ALA A 223 -16.66 -2.48 -18.13
N THR A 224 -16.95 -2.01 -16.91
CA THR A 224 -17.73 -0.77 -16.70
C THR A 224 -17.00 0.46 -17.24
N ARG A 225 -15.67 0.52 -17.09
CA ARG A 225 -14.86 1.64 -17.58
C ARG A 225 -14.71 1.67 -19.09
N ALA A 226 -14.61 0.51 -19.75
CA ALA A 226 -14.48 0.43 -21.20
C ALA A 226 -15.76 0.83 -21.95
N GLY A 227 -16.91 0.87 -21.25
CA GLY A 227 -18.19 1.31 -21.80
C GLY A 227 -18.53 2.79 -21.57
N GLN A 228 -17.66 3.54 -20.89
CA GLN A 228 -17.77 5.00 -20.65
C GLN A 228 -16.88 5.76 -21.65
#